data_AF-A0A2V3IAI2-F1
#
_entry.id   AF-A0A2V3IAI2-F1
#
_cell.length_a   1.000
_cell.length_b   1.000
_cell.length_c   1.000
_cell.angle_alpha   90.00
_cell.angle_beta   90.00
_cell.angle_gamma   90.00
#
_symmetry.space_group_name_H-M   'P 1'
#
loop_
_entity.id
_entity.type
_entity.pdbx_description
1 polymer ?
#
loop_
_entity_poly.entity_id
_entity_poly.type
_entity_poly.pdbx_seq_one_letter_code
_entity_poly.pdbx_strand_id
1 'polypeptide(L)'
;MSIITTLSDENNSFLSRREIICDFQGLGGKLKKLEAVEMITKKFKLGEKFVIPIKLQNHTGQSKTTGIFYVYDDETLAKKHVNPVIFTRLDKAKTSEEKKKEVKDDEKPANTESSDNKSTEVKKDDGDNS
;
A
#
# COMPACT_ATOMS: atom_id res chain seq x y z
N MET A 1 -6.47 12.43 5.52
CA MET A 1 -7.27 11.97 4.36
C MET A 1 -6.35 11.86 3.17
N SER A 2 -6.23 10.69 2.55
CA SER A 2 -5.42 10.53 1.34
C SER A 2 -6.23 11.04 0.16
N ILE A 3 -5.69 12.01 -0.58
CA ILE A 3 -6.34 12.55 -1.77
C ILE A 3 -5.99 11.60 -2.92
N ILE A 4 -6.99 10.87 -3.40
CA ILE A 4 -6.85 10.03 -4.59
C ILE A 4 -7.21 10.90 -5.79
N THR A 5 -6.28 11.12 -6.69
CA THR A 5 -6.50 11.83 -7.96
C THR A 5 -6.66 10.80 -9.07
N THR A 6 -7.75 10.87 -9.84
CA THR A 6 -7.90 10.00 -11.03
C THR A 6 -7.17 10.66 -12.18
N LEU A 7 -6.23 9.96 -12.81
CA LEU A 7 -5.50 10.45 -13.97
C LEU A 7 -6.14 10.01 -15.28
N SER A 8 -6.59 8.76 -15.34
CA SER A 8 -7.21 8.17 -16.53
C SER A 8 -8.17 7.08 -16.11
N ASP A 9 -9.28 6.98 -16.84
CA ASP A 9 -10.35 6.02 -16.62
C ASP A 9 -10.93 5.65 -17.97
N GLU A 10 -10.33 4.65 -18.59
CA GLU A 10 -10.64 4.23 -19.95
C GLU A 10 -11.41 2.92 -19.94
N ASN A 11 -12.48 2.86 -20.72
CA ASN A 11 -13.20 1.62 -20.94
C ASN A 11 -12.72 0.95 -22.23
N ASN A 12 -12.05 -0.19 -22.11
CA ASN A 12 -11.55 -0.96 -23.24
C ASN A 12 -12.51 -2.08 -23.60
N SER A 13 -13.41 -1.80 -24.55
CA SER A 13 -14.42 -2.75 -25.04
C SER A 13 -13.81 -3.98 -25.70
N PHE A 14 -12.63 -3.88 -26.34
CA PHE A 14 -11.99 -5.02 -27.01
C PHE A 14 -11.55 -6.10 -26.03
N LEU A 15 -11.07 -5.68 -24.86
CA LEU A 15 -10.58 -6.58 -23.81
C LEU A 15 -11.57 -6.74 -22.66
N SER A 16 -12.76 -6.13 -22.79
CA SER A 16 -13.82 -6.07 -21.78
C SER A 16 -13.26 -5.72 -20.39
N ARG A 17 -12.39 -4.72 -20.36
CA ARG A 17 -11.70 -4.26 -19.15
C ARG A 17 -11.77 -2.75 -19.03
N ARG A 18 -11.93 -2.25 -17.81
CA ARG A 18 -11.79 -0.83 -17.49
C ARG A 18 -10.42 -0.59 -16.87
N GLU A 19 -9.66 0.32 -17.45
CA GLU A 19 -8.31 0.67 -17.04
C GLU A 19 -8.35 1.96 -16.25
N ILE A 20 -7.99 1.87 -14.96
CA ILE A 20 -8.01 3.01 -14.05
C ILE A 20 -6.58 3.32 -13.64
N ILE A 21 -6.16 4.55 -13.90
CA ILE A 21 -4.89 5.10 -13.44
C ILE A 21 -5.18 6.20 -12.44
N CYS A 22 -4.58 6.11 -11.26
CA CYS A 22 -4.78 7.08 -10.20
C CYS A 22 -3.52 7.34 -9.41
N ASP A 23 -3.43 8.54 -8.86
CA ASP A 23 -2.38 8.97 -7.96
C ASP A 23 -2.91 9.01 -6.53
N PHE A 24 -2.19 8.36 -5.63
CA PHE A 24 -2.42 8.39 -4.20
C PHE A 24 -1.46 9.41 -3.56
N GLN A 25 -1.99 10.57 -3.17
CA GLN A 25 -1.23 11.61 -2.49
C GLN A 25 -1.06 11.27 -1.00
N GLY A 26 0.16 11.47 -0.48
CA GLY A 26 0.53 11.25 0.91
C GLY A 26 0.82 9.78 1.29
N LEU A 27 0.77 8.86 0.33
CA LEU A 27 0.89 7.42 0.56
C LEU A 27 2.16 6.78 -0.03
N GLY A 28 3.12 7.62 -0.45
CA GLY A 28 4.43 7.20 -0.94
C GLY A 28 5.13 6.21 0.00
N GLY A 29 5.43 5.01 -0.50
CA GLY A 29 6.15 3.96 0.25
C GLY A 29 5.34 3.23 1.34
N LYS A 30 4.14 3.71 1.68
CA LYS A 30 3.29 3.11 2.72
C LYS A 30 2.11 2.33 2.15
N LEU A 31 1.75 2.58 0.90
CA LEU A 31 0.60 1.95 0.27
C LEU A 31 0.85 0.48 -0.06
N LYS A 32 0.07 -0.40 0.59
CA LYS A 32 0.00 -1.82 0.22
C LYS A 32 -0.96 -2.03 -0.95
N LYS A 33 -0.74 -3.11 -1.71
CA LYS A 33 -1.58 -3.47 -2.87
C LYS A 33 -3.04 -3.74 -2.51
N LEU A 34 -3.30 -4.46 -1.42
CA LEU A 34 -4.67 -4.82 -0.98
C LEU A 34 -5.44 -3.58 -0.52
N GLU A 35 -4.81 -2.75 0.30
CA GLU A 35 -5.38 -1.47 0.74
C GLU A 35 -5.67 -0.52 -0.45
N ALA A 36 -4.78 -0.49 -1.45
CA ALA A 36 -5.00 0.28 -2.67
C ALA A 36 -6.25 -0.20 -3.44
N VAL A 37 -6.45 -1.52 -3.54
CA VAL A 37 -7.65 -2.10 -4.16
C VAL A 37 -8.90 -1.68 -3.41
N GLU A 38 -8.91 -1.81 -2.07
CA GLU A 38 -10.06 -1.40 -1.25
C GLU A 38 -10.40 0.09 -1.42
N MET A 39 -9.39 0.97 -1.43
CA MET A 39 -9.59 2.40 -1.63
C MET A 39 -10.20 2.71 -3.01
N ILE A 40 -9.77 2.00 -4.05
CA ILE A 40 -10.28 2.19 -5.41
C ILE A 40 -11.70 1.66 -5.54
N THR A 41 -11.99 0.48 -4.99
CA THR A 41 -13.34 -0.08 -4.96
C THR A 41 -14.31 0.86 -4.25
N LYS A 42 -13.90 1.48 -3.13
CA LYS A 42 -14.69 2.49 -2.41
C LYS A 42 -14.90 3.76 -3.24
N LYS A 43 -13.84 4.30 -3.84
CA LYS A 43 -13.90 5.55 -4.61
C LYS A 43 -14.77 5.43 -5.86
N PHE A 44 -14.60 4.36 -6.62
CA PHE A 44 -15.28 4.15 -7.90
C PHE A 44 -16.57 3.33 -7.77
N LYS A 45 -16.97 2.95 -6.55
CA LYS A 45 -18.16 2.14 -6.26
C LYS A 45 -18.21 0.87 -7.12
N LEU A 46 -17.08 0.17 -7.19
CA LEU A 46 -16.90 -0.95 -8.13
C LEU A 46 -17.61 -2.26 -7.72
N GLY A 47 -18.35 -2.27 -6.61
CA GLY A 47 -19.20 -3.40 -6.21
C GLY A 47 -18.44 -4.74 -6.19
N GLU A 48 -19.01 -5.75 -6.85
CA GLU A 48 -18.45 -7.10 -6.99
C GLU A 48 -17.51 -7.28 -8.18
N LYS A 49 -17.11 -6.19 -8.86
CA LYS A 49 -16.20 -6.28 -10.00
C LYS A 49 -14.81 -6.69 -9.55
N PHE A 50 -14.12 -7.44 -10.41
CA PHE A 50 -12.81 -7.96 -10.12
C PHE A 50 -11.73 -6.90 -10.41
N VAL A 51 -11.21 -6.29 -9.34
CA VAL A 51 -10.16 -5.25 -9.42
C VAL A 51 -8.79 -5.87 -9.24
N ILE A 52 -7.93 -5.72 -10.24
CA ILE A 52 -6.55 -6.24 -10.25
C ILE A 52 -5.56 -5.08 -10.22
N PRO A 53 -4.72 -4.97 -9.18
CA PRO A 53 -3.61 -4.03 -9.18
C PRO A 53 -2.47 -4.58 -10.06
N ILE A 54 -2.17 -3.88 -11.14
CA ILE A 54 -1.13 -4.29 -12.10
C ILE A 54 0.23 -3.73 -11.67
N LYS A 55 0.27 -2.43 -11.40
CA LYS A 55 1.49 -1.73 -11.01
C LYS A 55 1.15 -0.69 -9.96
N LEU A 56 2.00 -0.62 -8.95
CA LEU A 56 2.00 0.44 -7.96
C LEU A 56 3.41 1.03 -7.95
N GLN A 57 3.55 2.26 -8.43
CA GLN A 57 4.82 2.91 -8.62
C GLN A 57 4.92 4.12 -7.71
N ASN A 58 5.95 4.12 -6.85
CA ASN A 58 6.31 5.29 -6.06
C ASN A 58 7.19 6.21 -6.88
N HIS A 59 7.06 7.52 -6.66
CA HIS A 59 7.91 8.52 -7.27
C HIS A 59 8.92 9.02 -6.24
N THR A 60 10.21 8.86 -6.51
CA THR A 60 11.27 9.35 -5.60
C THR A 60 11.20 10.86 -5.49
N GLY A 61 11.31 11.38 -4.26
CA GLY A 61 11.20 12.82 -3.98
C GLY A 61 9.78 13.37 -4.02
N GLN A 62 8.76 12.54 -4.29
CA GLN A 62 7.35 12.94 -4.22
C GLN A 62 6.61 12.00 -3.28
N SER A 63 5.77 12.55 -2.40
CA SER A 63 4.92 11.74 -1.50
C SER A 63 3.70 11.17 -2.23
N LYS A 64 3.84 10.78 -3.51
CA LYS A 64 2.75 10.26 -4.34
C LYS A 64 3.09 8.87 -4.89
N THR A 65 2.05 8.07 -5.05
CA THR A 65 2.13 6.74 -5.64
C THR A 65 1.14 6.64 -6.79
N THR A 66 1.60 6.28 -7.98
CA THR A 66 0.72 6.01 -9.13
C THR A 66 0.36 4.54 -9.16
N GLY A 67 -0.94 4.25 -9.13
CA GLY A 67 -1.49 2.91 -9.26
C GLY A 67 -2.21 2.72 -10.59
N ILE A 68 -1.95 1.58 -11.22
CA ILE A 68 -2.63 1.12 -12.43
C ILE A 68 -3.46 -0.11 -12.05
N PHE A 69 -4.77 -0.03 -12.29
CA PHE A 69 -5.74 -1.05 -11.94
C PHE A 69 -6.54 -1.46 -13.16
N TYR A 70 -6.73 -2.77 -13.34
CA TYR A 70 -7.65 -3.30 -14.33
C TYR A 70 -8.88 -3.83 -13.61
N VAL A 71 -10.04 -3.39 -14.07
CA VAL A 71 -11.33 -3.83 -13.55
C VAL A 71 -11.97 -4.71 -14.61
N TYR A 72 -12.32 -5.92 -14.20
CA TYR A 72 -13.02 -6.89 -15.02
C TYR A 72 -14.41 -7.15 -14.44
N ASP A 73 -15.38 -7.35 -15.32
CA ASP A 73 -16.70 -7.82 -14.92
C ASP A 73 -16.66 -9.34 -14.63
N ASP A 74 -15.86 -10.10 -15.40
CA ASP A 74 -15.71 -11.56 -15.23
C ASP A 74 -14.31 -11.99 -14.76
N GLU A 75 -14.26 -12.86 -13.74
CA GLU A 75 -13.01 -13.43 -13.22
C GLU A 75 -12.30 -14.36 -14.22
N THR A 76 -13.07 -15.08 -15.04
CA THR A 76 -12.52 -16.03 -16.02
C THR A 76 -11.77 -15.32 -17.15
N LEU A 77 -12.27 -14.16 -17.59
CA LEU A 77 -11.58 -13.30 -18.55
C LEU A 77 -10.32 -12.69 -17.94
N ALA A 78 -10.40 -12.27 -16.68
CA ALA A 78 -9.25 -11.74 -15.98
C ALA A 78 -8.08 -12.74 -15.91
N LYS A 79 -8.36 -14.02 -15.64
CA LYS A 79 -7.35 -15.09 -15.61
C LYS A 79 -6.72 -15.40 -16.97
N LYS A 80 -7.45 -15.19 -18.07
CA LYS A 80 -6.93 -15.37 -19.44
C LYS A 80 -6.05 -14.20 -19.87
N HIS A 81 -6.44 -12.97 -19.51
CA HIS A 81 -5.75 -11.75 -19.95
C HIS A 81 -4.57 -11.38 -19.07
N VAL A 82 -4.65 -11.65 -17.76
CA VAL A 82 -3.62 -11.27 -16.80
C VAL A 82 -2.70 -12.45 -16.52
N ASN A 83 -1.40 -12.18 -16.42
CA ASN A 83 -0.40 -13.20 -16.14
C ASN A 83 -0.70 -13.91 -14.81
N PRO A 84 -0.72 -15.26 -14.76
CA PRO A 84 -1.03 -16.04 -13.56
C PRO A 84 -0.15 -15.70 -12.34
N VAL A 85 1.08 -15.22 -12.57
CA VAL A 85 1.99 -14.78 -11.51
C VAL A 85 1.41 -13.62 -10.69
N ILE A 86 0.58 -12.76 -11.28
CA ILE A 86 -0.07 -11.66 -10.56
C ILE A 86 -1.06 -12.21 -9.53
N PHE A 87 -1.84 -13.23 -9.89
CA PHE A 87 -2.79 -13.89 -9.00
C PHE A 87 -2.08 -14.62 -7.86
N THR A 88 -1.06 -15.43 -8.17
CA THR A 88 -0.30 -16.14 -7.11
C THR A 88 0.34 -15.18 -6.11
N ARG A 89 0.78 -13.99 -6.55
CA ARG A 89 1.31 -12.94 -5.67
C ARG A 89 0.21 -12.28 -4.85
N LEU A 90 -0.97 -12.07 -5.42
CA LEU A 90 -2.14 -11.55 -4.70
C LEU A 90 -2.61 -12.52 -3.62
N ASP A 91 -2.68 -13.82 -3.93
CA ASP A 91 -3.13 -14.84 -2.99
C ASP A 91 -2.12 -15.02 -1.84
N LYS A 92 -0.82 -14.98 -2.13
CA LYS A 92 0.23 -14.92 -1.10
C LYS A 92 0.12 -13.67 -0.22
N ALA A 93 -0.20 -12.52 -0.80
CA ALA A 93 -0.38 -11.29 -0.04
C ALA A 93 -1.59 -11.39 0.91
N LYS A 94 -2.73 -11.91 0.43
CA LYS A 94 -3.94 -12.13 1.24
C LYS A 94 -3.70 -13.10 2.39
N THR A 95 -3.13 -14.27 2.10
CA THR A 95 -2.83 -15.30 3.11
C THR A 95 -1.78 -14.83 4.15
N SER A 96 -0.84 -13.97 3.76
CA SER A 96 0.10 -13.36 4.72
C SER A 96 -0.55 -12.33 5.64
N GLU A 97 -1.62 -11.66 5.20
CA GLU A 97 -2.37 -10.72 6.03
C GLU A 97 -3.33 -11.43 6.97
N GLU A 98 -3.91 -12.57 6.57
CA GLU A 98 -4.70 -13.45 7.45
C GLU A 98 -3.84 -14.04 8.58
N LYS A 99 -2.64 -14.56 8.26
CA LYS A 99 -1.70 -15.01 9.30
C LYS A 99 -1.23 -13.91 10.24
N LYS A 100 -1.28 -12.64 9.83
CA LYS A 100 -0.97 -11.48 10.70
C LYS A 100 -2.15 -11.04 11.57
N LYS A 101 -3.37 -11.46 11.27
CA LYS A 101 -4.55 -11.18 12.11
C LYS A 101 -4.67 -12.19 13.27
N GLU A 102 -4.30 -13.45 13.06
CA GLU A 102 -4.33 -14.45 14.15
C GLU A 102 -3.30 -14.21 15.26
N VAL A 103 -2.18 -13.53 14.98
CA VAL A 103 -1.14 -13.26 16.00
C VAL A 103 -1.41 -11.97 16.80
N LYS A 104 -2.52 -11.25 16.55
CA LYS A 104 -2.81 -9.98 17.22
C LYS A 104 -3.84 -10.05 18.36
N ASP A 105 -4.42 -11.22 18.63
CA ASP A 105 -5.38 -11.38 19.75
C ASP A 105 -4.74 -11.87 21.07
N ASP A 106 -3.47 -12.27 21.08
CA ASP A 106 -2.72 -12.60 22.30
C ASP A 106 -1.57 -11.60 22.51
N GLU A 107 -1.88 -10.44 23.11
CA GLU A 107 -1.09 -9.76 24.15
C GLU A 107 -1.39 -8.24 24.18
N LYS A 108 -2.24 -7.86 25.13
CA LYS A 108 -2.39 -6.52 25.70
C LYS A 108 -2.26 -6.69 27.22
N PRO A 109 -1.75 -5.72 27.99
CA PRO A 109 -0.36 -5.27 28.07
C PRO A 109 0.13 -5.31 29.54
N ALA A 110 1.37 -5.71 29.82
CA ALA A 110 1.97 -5.48 31.14
C ALA A 110 2.66 -4.11 31.14
N ASN A 111 1.98 -3.11 31.68
CA ASN A 111 2.54 -1.80 32.02
C ASN A 111 3.05 -1.83 33.47
N THR A 112 4.34 -1.56 33.70
CA THR A 112 4.83 -0.88 34.93
C THR A 112 6.26 -0.38 34.72
N GLU A 113 6.37 0.93 34.51
CA GLU A 113 7.26 1.91 35.17
C GLU A 113 8.65 1.48 35.66
N SER A 114 9.69 2.24 35.27
CA SER A 114 10.52 3.02 36.20
C SER A 114 11.47 3.98 35.47
N SER A 115 11.57 5.18 36.04
CA SER A 115 12.27 6.38 35.61
C SER A 115 13.73 6.48 36.12
N ASP A 116 14.41 7.52 35.63
CA ASP A 116 15.61 8.18 36.19
C ASP A 116 16.98 7.44 35.99
N ASN A 117 18.09 8.08 35.61
CA ASN A 117 18.54 9.40 36.03
C ASN A 117 19.63 10.01 35.10
N LYS A 118 19.45 11.31 34.86
CA LYS A 118 20.40 12.41 34.64
C LYS A 118 21.89 12.15 34.95
N SER A 119 22.76 12.54 34.03
CA SER A 119 24.07 13.15 34.36
C SER A 119 24.50 14.17 33.31
N THR A 120 24.66 15.39 33.80
CA THR A 120 25.08 16.64 33.16
C THR A 120 26.60 16.81 33.23
N GLU A 121 27.17 17.34 32.14
CA GLU A 121 28.16 18.45 32.10
C GLU A 121 29.54 18.27 32.75
N VAL A 122 30.62 18.32 31.95
CA VAL A 122 31.80 19.21 32.19
C VAL A 122 32.42 19.64 30.85
N LYS A 123 32.78 20.92 30.81
CA LYS A 123 33.30 21.77 29.72
C LYS A 123 34.81 22.02 29.92
N LYS A 124 35.50 22.49 28.86
CA LYS A 124 36.84 23.16 28.82
C LYS A 124 38.06 22.24 28.77
N ASP A 125 39.20 22.60 28.18
CA ASP A 125 39.67 23.70 27.32
C ASP A 125 41.07 23.26 26.80
N ASP A 126 41.51 23.88 25.70
CA ASP A 126 42.90 24.16 25.29
C ASP A 126 43.94 23.04 25.07
N GLY A 127 44.65 23.12 23.93
CA GLY A 127 45.87 22.34 23.72
C GLY A 127 46.38 22.31 22.29
N ASP A 128 46.99 23.43 21.87
CA ASP A 128 47.86 23.59 20.71
C ASP A 128 49.03 22.58 20.67
N ASN A 129 49.64 22.44 19.48
CA ASN A 129 51.00 21.93 19.18
C ASN A 129 51.19 20.44 18.83
N SER A 130 51.26 20.13 17.53
CA SER A 130 52.53 19.82 16.80
C SER A 130 52.27 19.53 15.32
#